data_AF-W1YGD5-F1
#
_entry.id   AF-W1YGD5-F1
#
_cell.length_a   1.000
_cell.length_b   1.000
_cell.length_c   1.000
_cell.angle_alpha   90.00
_cell.angle_beta   90.00
_cell.angle_gamma   90.00
#
_symmetry.space_group_name_H-M   'P 1'
#
loop_
_entity.id
_entity.type
_entity.pdbx_description
1 polymer ?
#
loop_
_entity_poly.entity_id
_entity_poly.type
_entity_poly.pdbx_seq_one_letter_code
_entity_poly.pdbx_strand_id
1 'polypeptide(L)'
;TLADQWIVQKYNETVQSVTSNLDKFELGEAASSVYDFIWNTYCDWYIELAKPRLYNDGNERDRRTVQYLLVTILRHMLELLHPFMPFVTEHIWQHLPHEGD
;
A
#
# COMPACT_ATOMS: atom_id res chain seq x y z
N THR A 1 -11.85 2.28 10.60
CA THR A 1 -11.59 1.49 11.84
C THR A 1 -10.21 1.87 12.39
N LEU A 2 -9.84 1.39 13.58
CA LEU A 2 -8.49 1.61 14.12
C LEU A 2 -7.41 1.03 13.18
N ALA A 3 -7.66 -0.15 12.60
CA ALA A 3 -6.78 -0.76 11.62
C ALA A 3 -6.61 0.12 10.36
N ASP A 4 -7.70 0.73 9.88
CA ASP A 4 -7.66 1.63 8.71
C ASP A 4 -6.84 2.89 8.97
N GLN A 5 -6.95 3.48 10.16
CA GLN A 5 -6.15 4.64 10.54
C GLN A 5 -4.67 4.26 10.72
N TRP A 6 -4.41 3.10 11.30
CA TRP A 6 -3.07 2.58 11.53
C TRP A 6 -2.31 2.36 10.22
N ILE A 7 -2.92 1.73 9.21
CA ILE A 7 -2.23 1.49 7.93
C ILE A 7 -1.92 2.81 7.18
N VAL A 8 -2.83 3.79 7.25
CA VAL A 8 -2.63 5.11 6.64
C VAL A 8 -1.51 5.87 7.34
N GLN A 9 -1.47 5.81 8.68
CA GLN A 9 -0.38 6.40 9.45
C GLN A 9 0.95 5.73 9.09
N LYS A 10 1.00 4.39 9.06
CA LYS A 10 2.20 3.64 8.70
C LYS A 10 2.70 3.97 7.31
N TYR A 11 1.78 4.08 6.34
CA TYR A 11 2.12 4.50 4.98
C TYR A 11 2.79 5.89 4.98
N ASN A 12 2.22 6.88 5.68
CA ASN A 12 2.80 8.22 5.74
C ASN A 12 4.18 8.24 6.41
N GLU A 13 4.39 7.44 7.45
CA GLU A 13 5.71 7.24 8.08
C GLU A 13 6.72 6.66 7.08
N THR A 14 6.31 5.65 6.29
CA THR A 14 7.14 5.06 5.23
C THR A 14 7.49 6.08 4.14
N VAL A 15 6.52 6.88 3.67
CA VAL A 15 6.77 7.94 2.68
C VAL A 15 7.85 8.89 3.17
N GLN A 16 7.75 9.37 4.41
CA GLN A 16 8.75 10.28 4.98
C GLN A 16 10.15 9.64 5.04
N SER A 17 10.23 8.38 5.45
CA SER A 17 11.50 7.63 5.48
C SER A 17 12.11 7.49 4.09
N VAL A 18 11.30 7.06 3.12
CA VAL A 18 11.73 6.86 1.73
C VAL A 18 12.18 8.18 1.11
N THR A 19 11.42 9.27 1.25
CA THR A 19 11.81 10.59 0.74
C THR A 19 13.13 11.06 1.34
N SER A 20 13.29 10.96 2.67
CA SER A 20 14.54 11.33 3.34
C SER A 20 15.74 10.51 2.84
N ASN A 21 15.57 9.20 2.65
CA ASN A 21 16.63 8.32 2.18
C ASN A 21 16.99 8.61 0.70
N LEU A 22 15.98 8.90 -0.14
CA LEU A 22 16.21 9.31 -1.52
C LEU A 22 16.95 10.65 -1.60
N ASP A 23 16.60 11.64 -0.77
CA ASP A 23 17.28 12.94 -0.72
C ASP A 23 18.77 12.82 -0.33
N LYS A 24 19.12 11.79 0.45
CA LYS A 24 20.49 11.46 0.86
C LYS A 24 21.21 10.52 -0.11
N PHE A 25 20.56 10.11 -1.20
CA PHE A 25 21.05 9.09 -2.14
C PHE A 25 21.26 7.69 -1.51
N GLU A 26 20.57 7.40 -0.39
CA GLU A 26 20.58 6.11 0.30
C GLU A 26 19.53 5.16 -0.31
N LEU A 27 19.71 4.80 -1.59
CA LEU A 27 18.72 4.03 -2.36
C LEU A 27 18.41 2.65 -1.76
N GLY A 28 19.39 2.00 -1.15
CA GLY A 28 19.21 0.70 -0.49
C GLY A 28 18.26 0.77 0.71
N GLU A 29 18.43 1.79 1.56
CA GLU A 29 17.58 2.02 2.73
C GLU A 29 16.17 2.46 2.32
N ALA A 30 16.06 3.27 1.25
CA ALA A 30 14.78 3.64 0.66
C ALA A 30 14.03 2.38 0.17
N ALA A 31 14.70 1.52 -0.60
CA ALA A 31 14.10 0.27 -1.10
C ALA A 31 13.70 -0.68 0.05
N SER A 32 14.55 -0.84 1.07
CA SER A 32 14.24 -1.67 2.24
C SER A 32 13.03 -1.13 3.01
N SER A 33 12.92 0.19 3.18
CA SER A 33 11.77 0.81 3.83
C SER A 33 10.45 0.53 3.12
N VAL A 34 10.45 0.61 1.77
CA VAL A 34 9.28 0.25 0.96
C VAL A 34 8.97 -1.24 1.09
N TYR A 35 9.99 -2.10 1.01
CA TYR A 35 9.83 -3.55 1.14
C TYR A 35 9.22 -3.94 2.48
N ASP A 36 9.73 -3.39 3.59
CA ASP A 36 9.26 -3.68 4.94
C ASP A 36 7.81 -3.24 5.14
N PHE A 37 7.40 -2.12 4.54
CA PHE A 37 6.00 -1.70 4.57
C PHE A 37 5.10 -2.67 3.80
N ILE A 38 5.48 -3.02 2.57
CA ILE A 38 4.69 -3.92 1.71
C ILE A 38 4.53 -5.28 2.40
N TRP A 39 5.63 -5.89 2.84
CA TRP A 39 5.62 -7.25 3.36
C TRP A 39 5.09 -7.31 4.79
N ASN A 40 5.76 -6.63 5.71
CA ASN A 40 5.53 -6.80 7.15
C ASN A 40 4.37 -5.97 7.69
N THR A 41 3.83 -5.00 6.94
CA THR A 41 2.71 -4.16 7.40
C THR A 41 1.47 -4.39 6.56
N TYR A 42 1.57 -4.26 5.23
CA TYR A 42 0.43 -4.40 4.36
C TYR A 42 -0.01 -5.86 4.19
N CYS A 43 0.89 -6.74 3.72
CA CYS A 43 0.57 -8.14 3.46
C CYS A 43 0.29 -8.94 4.75
N ASP A 44 1.21 -8.91 5.72
CA ASP A 44 1.10 -9.75 6.92
C ASP A 44 -0.03 -9.32 7.86
N TRP A 45 -0.33 -8.01 7.95
CA TRP A 45 -1.30 -7.49 8.92
C TRP A 45 -2.55 -6.91 8.27
N TYR A 46 -2.42 -5.91 7.39
CA TYR A 46 -3.59 -5.17 6.93
C TYR A 46 -4.52 -6.05 6.05
N ILE A 47 -3.96 -6.85 5.14
CA ILE A 47 -4.75 -7.81 4.35
C ILE A 47 -5.45 -8.81 5.27
N GLU A 48 -4.75 -9.38 6.25
CA GLU A 48 -5.32 -10.35 7.19
C GLU A 48 -6.46 -9.75 8.02
N LEU A 49 -6.29 -8.51 8.51
CA LEU A 49 -7.31 -7.76 9.22
C LEU A 49 -8.50 -7.37 8.33
N ALA A 50 -8.27 -7.25 7.02
CA ALA A 50 -9.32 -6.95 6.05
C ALA A 50 -10.19 -8.17 5.70
N LYS A 51 -9.65 -9.40 5.76
CA LYS A 51 -10.37 -10.62 5.36
C LYS A 51 -11.76 -10.76 5.99
N PRO A 52 -11.96 -10.63 7.32
CA PRO A 52 -13.29 -10.77 7.92
C PRO A 52 -14.29 -9.75 7.38
N ARG A 53 -13.84 -8.54 7.06
CA ARG A 53 -14.68 -7.45 6.52
C ARG A 53 -15.00 -7.67 5.04
N LEU A 54 -14.08 -8.29 4.29
CA LEU A 54 -14.28 -8.65 2.89
C LEU A 54 -15.31 -9.76 2.70
N TYR A 55 -15.30 -10.76 3.58
CA TYR A 55 -16.18 -11.93 3.51
C TYR A 55 -17.50 -11.78 4.29
N ASN A 56 -17.70 -10.66 5.00
CA ASN A 56 -18.94 -10.42 5.73
C ASN A 56 -20.03 -9.84 4.81
N ASP A 57 -21.00 -10.68 4.44
CA ASP A 57 -22.15 -10.27 3.62
C ASP A 57 -23.18 -9.40 4.37
N GLY A 58 -23.06 -9.28 5.70
CA GLY A 58 -23.99 -8.50 6.53
C GLY A 58 -23.72 -6.99 6.57
N ASN A 59 -22.60 -6.50 6.03
CA ASN A 59 -22.24 -5.09 6.09
C ASN A 59 -21.54 -4.59 4.82
N GLU A 60 -22.33 -4.32 3.78
CA GLU A 60 -21.81 -3.90 2.48
C GLU A 60 -21.04 -2.58 2.52
N ARG A 61 -21.43 -1.63 3.37
CA ARG A 61 -20.72 -0.35 3.51
C ARG A 61 -19.30 -0.56 4.04
N ASP A 62 -19.15 -1.41 5.04
CA ASP A 62 -17.83 -1.72 5.61
C ASP A 62 -16.95 -2.46 4.61
N ARG A 63 -17.53 -3.42 3.86
CA ARG A 63 -16.84 -4.12 2.76
C ARG A 63 -16.32 -3.17 1.69
N ARG A 64 -17.15 -2.24 1.21
CA ARG A 64 -16.71 -1.24 0.21
C ARG A 64 -15.60 -0.33 0.75
N THR A 65 -15.67 0.03 2.03
CA THR A 65 -14.66 0.88 2.67
C THR A 65 -13.31 0.18 2.70
N VAL A 66 -13.25 -1.10 3.10
CA VAL A 66 -11.99 -1.84 3.15
C VAL A 66 -11.43 -2.14 1.76
N GLN A 67 -12.30 -2.44 0.77
CA GLN A 67 -11.88 -2.58 -0.64
C GLN A 67 -11.24 -1.31 -1.18
N TYR A 68 -11.86 -0.15 -0.93
CA TYR A 68 -11.32 1.14 -1.31
C TYR A 68 -9.94 1.39 -0.70
N LEU A 69 -9.78 1.13 0.59
CA LEU A 69 -8.50 1.34 1.27
C LEU A 69 -7.41 0.39 0.78
N LEU A 70 -7.72 -0.89 0.58
CA LEU A 70 -6.76 -1.87 0.02
C LEU A 70 -6.24 -1.41 -1.34
N VAL A 71 -7.14 -1.04 -2.26
CA VAL A 71 -6.75 -0.57 -3.59
C VAL A 71 -5.97 0.76 -3.51
N THR A 72 -6.41 1.69 -2.66
CA THR A 72 -5.75 3.00 -2.52
C THR A 72 -4.31 2.85 -2.01
N ILE A 73 -4.11 2.03 -0.99
CA ILE A 73 -2.77 1.80 -0.41
C ILE A 73 -1.92 1.01 -1.41
N LEU A 74 -2.47 0.00 -2.07
CA LEU A 74 -1.76 -0.74 -3.12
C LEU A 74 -1.24 0.19 -4.22
N ARG A 75 -2.10 1.06 -4.74
CA ARG A 75 -1.74 2.08 -5.74
C ARG A 75 -0.55 2.92 -5.27
N HIS A 76 -0.64 3.47 -4.07
CA HIS A 76 0.40 4.33 -3.51
C HIS A 76 1.71 3.58 -3.19
N MET A 77 1.66 2.29 -2.84
CA MET A 77 2.86 1.48 -2.69
C MET A 77 3.57 1.24 -4.03
N LEU A 78 2.81 1.07 -5.12
CA LEU A 78 3.40 0.93 -6.46
C LEU A 78 4.14 2.20 -6.87
N GLU A 79 3.61 3.38 -6.57
CA GLU A 79 4.27 4.67 -6.80
C GLU A 79 5.62 4.75 -6.06
N LEU A 80 5.67 4.36 -4.78
CA LEU A 80 6.92 4.32 -4.01
C LEU A 80 7.93 3.30 -4.53
N LEU A 81 7.44 2.18 -5.06
CA LEU A 81 8.28 1.09 -5.56
C LEU A 81 8.77 1.33 -7.00
N HIS A 82 8.09 2.17 -7.77
CA HIS A 82 8.35 2.39 -9.20
C HIS A 82 9.81 2.77 -9.53
N PRO A 83 10.49 3.65 -8.76
CA PRO A 83 11.90 3.96 -9.01
C PRO A 83 12.84 2.75 -8.93
N PHE A 84 12.44 1.67 -8.24
CA PHE A 84 13.23 0.46 -8.05
C PHE A 84 12.80 -0.68 -8.99
N MET A 85 11.49 -0.81 -9.26
CA MET A 85 10.92 -1.90 -10.07
C MET A 85 9.91 -1.38 -11.11
N PRO A 86 10.35 -0.61 -12.11
CA PRO A 86 9.44 0.12 -13.00
C PRO A 86 8.54 -0.80 -13.84
N PHE A 87 9.06 -1.90 -14.37
CA PHE A 87 8.29 -2.78 -15.24
C PHE A 87 7.20 -3.58 -14.51
N VAL A 88 7.51 -4.07 -13.30
CA VAL A 88 6.55 -4.86 -12.51
C VAL A 88 5.47 -3.95 -11.94
N THR A 89 5.86 -2.78 -11.43
CA THR A 89 4.89 -1.81 -10.89
C THR A 89 3.96 -1.29 -11.98
N GLU A 90 4.48 -0.99 -13.18
CA GLU A 90 3.65 -0.61 -14.34
C GLU A 90 2.68 -1.73 -14.74
N HIS A 91 3.17 -2.97 -14.84
CA HIS A 91 2.31 -4.10 -15.19
C HIS A 91 1.16 -4.28 -14.19
N ILE A 92 1.42 -4.15 -12.89
CA ILE A 92 0.38 -4.24 -11.87
C ILE A 92 -0.55 -3.03 -11.94
N TRP A 93 -0.01 -1.82 -12.16
CA TRP A 93 -0.77 -0.58 -12.26
C TRP A 93 -1.88 -0.67 -13.31
N GLN A 94 -1.56 -1.16 -14.51
CA GLN A 94 -2.52 -1.35 -15.61
C GLN A 94 -3.69 -2.31 -15.29
N HIS A 95 -3.57 -3.13 -14.24
CA HIS A 95 -4.63 -4.04 -13.79
C HIS A 95 -5.44 -3.49 -12.61
N LEU A 96 -5.07 -2.33 -12.07
CA LEU A 96 -5.83 -1.68 -11.01
C LEU A 96 -7.04 -0.94 -11.60
N PRO A 97 -8.14 -0.82 -10.84
CA PRO A 97 -9.25 0.02 -11.25
C PRO A 97 -8.81 1.49 -11.24
N HIS A 98 -8.45 2.00 -12.41
CA HIS A 98 -8.17 3.40 -12.69
C HIS A 98 -8.90 3.83 -13.96
N GLU A 99 -9.29 5.11 -14.03
CA GLU A 99 -9.58 5.72 -15.32
C GLU A 99 -8.22 6.06 -15.95
N GLY A 100 -7.76 5.22 -16.87
CA GLY A 100 -6.63 5.50 -17.76
C GLY A 100 -7.10 5.33 -19.20
N ASP A 101 -6.55 6.12 -20.12
CA ASP A 101 -6.89 6.10 -21.55
C ASP A 101 -6.81 4.69 -22.18
#